data_AF-A0A1B4Y2G5-F1
#
_entry.id   AF-A0A1B4Y2G5-F1
#
_cell.length_a   1.000
_cell.length_b   1.000
_cell.length_c   1.000
_cell.angle_alpha   90.00
_cell.angle_beta   90.00
_cell.angle_gamma   90.00
#
_symmetry.space_group_name_H-M   'P 1'
#
loop_
_entity.id
_entity.type
_entity.pdbx_description
1 polymer ?
#
loop_
_entity_poly.entity_id
_entity_poly.type
_entity_poly.pdbx_seq_one_letter_code
_entity_poly.pdbx_strand_id
1 'polypeptide(L)'
;MSGDAWELSASDATAPRPVLGQQPFIPPDDVPDAVSLLGGGLDSFSGAVLKGAPGLFLSHTDNPTVTGAQRRTWNWLTSNGVEGECVRLSLNEASRKRENTTRTRALLFYALAVALADARGIDRVEVSENGFTGLNLSLGNDRGGVLSTRSTHPWTMHLMQRLLDDAGIDIELVNPYEWQTKGELVRAAADVCPAFAEGLVTTLSCAKLDGRTYKGGNPNLNCGLCVACLTRRASIRAAGLEDKTPYLATILTGTSLDQLRSRRGLDVRAVMSRVEAEIDEFTLLENGPYPDDFDLSAAAELCRRGFA
;
A
#
# COMPACT_ATOMS: atom_id res chain seq x y z
N MET A 1 -2.97 12.33 3.52
CA MET A 1 -1.80 11.78 2.76
C MET A 1 -0.48 12.15 3.41
N SER A 2 -0.23 13.45 3.60
CA SER A 2 0.77 13.98 4.54
C SER A 2 0.06 14.59 5.76
N GLY A 3 0.82 15.03 6.77
CA GLY A 3 0.30 15.81 7.90
C GLY A 3 0.15 17.32 7.59
N ASP A 4 0.23 17.71 6.32
CA ASP A 4 0.14 19.12 5.89
C ASP A 4 -1.31 19.53 5.62
N ALA A 5 -1.60 20.82 5.68
CA ALA A 5 -2.82 21.41 5.15
C ALA A 5 -2.64 21.71 3.65
N TRP A 6 -3.59 21.26 2.83
CA TRP A 6 -3.58 21.43 1.38
C TRP A 6 -4.74 22.32 0.94
N GLU A 7 -4.44 23.29 0.07
CA GLU A 7 -5.44 24.03 -0.70
C GLU A 7 -5.33 23.57 -2.15
N LEU A 8 -6.47 23.17 -2.72
CA LEU A 8 -6.55 22.67 -4.10
C LEU A 8 -7.42 23.63 -4.91
N SER A 9 -6.94 24.01 -6.09
CA SER A 9 -7.71 24.78 -7.05
C SER A 9 -7.66 24.10 -8.42
N ALA A 10 -8.83 23.97 -9.05
CA ALA A 10 -8.95 23.51 -10.41
C ALA A 10 -8.83 24.71 -11.36
N SER A 11 -8.16 24.52 -12.49
CA SER A 11 -8.09 25.49 -13.57
C SER A 11 -8.39 24.81 -14.89
N ASP A 12 -9.07 25.51 -15.79
CA ASP A 12 -9.32 24.99 -17.14
C ASP A 12 -8.00 24.60 -17.82
N ALA A 13 -8.01 23.44 -18.48
CA ALA A 13 -6.87 22.98 -19.25
C ALA A 13 -6.64 23.93 -20.43
N THR A 14 -5.57 24.72 -20.37
CA THR A 14 -5.19 25.65 -21.44
C THR A 14 -4.37 24.97 -22.54
N ALA A 15 -3.79 23.81 -22.26
CA ALA A 15 -3.07 23.02 -23.25
C ALA A 15 -4.05 22.23 -24.12
N PRO A 16 -3.85 22.20 -25.46
CA PRO A 16 -4.64 21.34 -26.32
C PRO A 16 -4.48 19.89 -25.87
N ARG A 17 -5.59 19.19 -25.64
CA ARG A 17 -5.55 17.74 -25.42
C ARG A 17 -4.92 17.10 -26.65
N PRO A 18 -3.88 16.26 -26.51
CA PRO A 18 -3.31 15.59 -27.66
C PRO A 18 -4.42 14.74 -28.33
N VAL A 19 -4.72 15.04 -29.59
CA VAL A 19 -5.65 14.25 -30.41
C VAL A 19 -4.91 12.99 -30.85
N LEU A 20 -4.63 12.10 -29.90
CA LEU A 20 -4.08 10.79 -30.17
C LEU A 20 -5.24 9.87 -30.55
N GLY A 21 -5.70 9.94 -31.80
CA GLY A 21 -6.63 9.00 -32.45
C GLY A 21 -7.51 8.21 -31.49
N GLN A 22 -8.26 8.91 -30.62
CA GLN A 22 -8.97 8.28 -29.51
C GLN A 22 -10.11 7.50 -30.14
N GLN A 23 -9.92 6.20 -30.29
CA GLN A 23 -11.03 5.28 -30.48
C GLN A 23 -11.92 5.47 -29.24
N PRO A 24 -13.23 5.72 -29.40
CA PRO A 24 -14.14 5.69 -28.26
C PRO A 24 -13.94 4.34 -27.57
N PHE A 25 -13.64 4.38 -26.27
CA PHE A 25 -13.56 3.15 -25.50
C PHE A 25 -14.96 2.55 -25.48
N ILE A 26 -15.09 1.36 -26.07
CA ILE A 26 -16.28 0.54 -25.96
C ILE A 26 -16.02 -0.38 -24.78
N PRO A 27 -16.79 -0.26 -23.68
CA PRO A 27 -16.67 -1.19 -22.57
C PRO A 27 -16.81 -2.63 -23.09
N PRO A 28 -15.90 -3.55 -22.72
CA PRO A 28 -16.12 -4.96 -23.00
C PRO A 28 -17.42 -5.42 -22.32
N ASP A 29 -18.06 -6.47 -22.86
CA ASP A 29 -19.31 -7.01 -22.28
C ASP A 29 -19.15 -7.50 -20.83
N ASP A 30 -17.92 -7.74 -20.39
CA ASP A 30 -17.53 -8.14 -19.03
C ASP A 30 -16.60 -7.08 -18.43
N VAL A 31 -17.19 -6.04 -17.83
CA VAL A 31 -16.46 -4.94 -17.19
C VAL A 31 -16.08 -5.37 -15.77
N PRO A 32 -14.80 -5.33 -15.39
CA PRO A 32 -14.40 -5.63 -14.00
C PRO A 32 -15.10 -4.71 -12.99
N ASP A 33 -15.55 -5.27 -11.87
CA ASP A 33 -16.33 -4.54 -10.85
C ASP A 33 -15.58 -3.39 -10.17
N ALA A 34 -14.25 -3.37 -10.25
CA ALA A 34 -13.43 -2.30 -9.69
C ALA A 34 -12.01 -2.29 -10.28
N VAL A 35 -11.39 -1.10 -10.29
CA VAL A 35 -9.94 -0.94 -10.45
C VAL A 35 -9.26 -1.14 -9.10
N SER A 36 -8.42 -2.17 -8.96
CA SER A 36 -7.68 -2.44 -7.72
C SER A 36 -6.21 -2.03 -7.84
N LEU A 37 -5.68 -1.32 -6.84
CA LEU A 37 -4.26 -0.94 -6.82
C LEU A 37 -3.35 -2.15 -6.54
N LEU A 38 -2.35 -2.38 -7.40
CA LEU A 38 -1.33 -3.42 -7.27
C LEU A 38 0.06 -2.79 -7.09
N GLY A 39 0.47 -2.59 -5.84
CA GLY A 39 1.75 -1.96 -5.49
C GLY A 39 2.96 -2.91 -5.51
N GLY A 40 2.73 -4.23 -5.56
CA GLY A 40 3.78 -5.25 -5.39
C GLY A 40 4.12 -5.57 -3.93
N GLY A 41 3.37 -5.00 -2.99
CA GLY A 41 3.44 -5.28 -1.56
C GLY A 41 2.52 -6.44 -1.15
N LEU A 42 2.72 -6.95 0.07
CA LEU A 42 1.98 -8.10 0.59
C LEU A 42 0.47 -7.87 0.68
N ASP A 43 0.01 -6.67 1.04
CA ASP A 43 -1.42 -6.36 1.12
C ASP A 43 -2.09 -6.42 -0.25
N SER A 44 -1.58 -5.64 -1.21
CA SER A 44 -2.10 -5.63 -2.58
C SER A 44 -2.02 -7.01 -3.26
N PHE A 45 -1.02 -7.83 -2.90
CA PHE A 45 -0.91 -9.21 -3.37
C PHE A 45 -2.00 -10.10 -2.76
N SER A 46 -2.24 -9.99 -1.47
CA SER A 46 -3.32 -10.73 -0.76
C SER A 46 -4.69 -10.32 -1.30
N GLY A 47 -4.91 -9.02 -1.49
CA GLY A 47 -6.16 -8.51 -2.04
C GLY A 47 -6.40 -8.94 -3.49
N ALA A 48 -5.35 -9.05 -4.31
CA ALA A 48 -5.46 -9.58 -5.67
C ALA A 48 -5.87 -11.06 -5.70
N VAL A 49 -5.37 -11.87 -4.76
CA VAL A 49 -5.78 -13.28 -4.61
C VAL A 49 -7.23 -13.40 -4.15
N LEU A 50 -7.65 -12.55 -3.22
CA LEU A 50 -9.00 -12.56 -2.65
C LEU A 50 -10.09 -12.05 -3.60
N LYS A 51 -9.72 -11.32 -4.67
CA LYS A 51 -10.70 -10.72 -5.59
C LYS A 51 -11.60 -11.77 -6.26
N GLY A 52 -11.09 -12.98 -6.53
CA GLY A 52 -11.90 -14.13 -6.97
C GLY A 52 -12.59 -14.02 -8.35
N ALA A 53 -12.46 -12.87 -9.03
CA ALA A 53 -13.00 -12.59 -10.36
C ALA A 53 -11.95 -11.87 -11.22
N PRO A 54 -12.10 -11.85 -12.56
CA PRO A 54 -11.22 -11.10 -13.45
C PRO A 54 -11.08 -9.64 -13.00
N GLY A 55 -9.90 -9.28 -12.51
CA GLY A 55 -9.64 -7.95 -11.97
C GLY A 55 -9.01 -7.00 -12.98
N LEU A 56 -9.33 -5.71 -12.87
CA LEU A 56 -8.50 -4.66 -13.46
C LEU A 56 -7.56 -4.09 -12.41
N PHE A 57 -6.26 -4.36 -12.56
CA PHE A 57 -5.24 -3.93 -11.64
C PHE A 57 -4.45 -2.75 -12.18
N LEU A 58 -4.10 -1.80 -11.32
CA LEU A 58 -3.24 -0.67 -11.67
C LEU A 58 -1.93 -0.71 -10.87
N SER A 59 -0.81 -0.63 -11.58
CA SER A 59 0.51 -0.37 -10.99
C SER A 59 1.11 0.91 -11.53
N HIS A 60 1.63 1.76 -10.66
CA HIS A 60 2.46 2.89 -11.05
C HIS A 60 3.95 2.56 -10.90
N THR A 61 4.76 2.92 -11.90
CA THR A 61 6.21 2.66 -11.93
C THR A 61 7.00 3.94 -11.72
N ASP A 62 7.47 4.17 -10.49
CA ASP A 62 8.33 5.31 -10.10
C ASP A 62 9.72 4.88 -9.59
N ASN A 63 9.90 3.59 -9.28
CA ASN A 63 11.10 3.03 -8.69
C ASN A 63 11.40 1.63 -9.26
N PRO A 64 12.61 1.38 -9.83
CA PRO A 64 12.94 0.09 -10.46
C PRO A 64 12.77 -1.13 -9.54
N THR A 65 13.05 -0.97 -8.24
CA THR A 65 12.89 -2.04 -7.25
C THR A 65 11.41 -2.38 -7.02
N VAL A 66 10.56 -1.36 -6.91
CA VAL A 66 9.10 -1.53 -6.76
C VAL A 66 8.51 -2.12 -8.04
N THR A 67 8.89 -1.60 -9.21
CA THR A 67 8.51 -2.16 -10.52
C THR A 67 8.90 -3.63 -10.65
N GLY A 68 10.09 -4.00 -10.17
CA GLY A 68 10.53 -5.39 -10.12
C GLY A 68 9.62 -6.28 -9.27
N ALA A 69 9.18 -5.79 -8.10
CA ALA A 69 8.23 -6.50 -7.24
C ALA A 69 6.86 -6.64 -7.92
N GLN A 70 6.29 -5.55 -8.45
CA GLN A 70 5.02 -5.56 -9.18
C GLN A 70 4.99 -6.59 -10.31
N ARG A 71 6.09 -6.70 -11.07
CA ARG A 71 6.22 -7.70 -12.15
C ARG A 71 6.26 -9.13 -11.60
N ARG A 72 7.05 -9.39 -10.56
CA ARG A 72 7.13 -10.73 -9.95
C ARG A 72 5.81 -11.15 -9.33
N THR A 73 5.14 -10.25 -8.61
CA THR A 73 3.83 -10.51 -8.02
C THR A 73 2.79 -10.76 -9.09
N TRP A 74 2.72 -9.92 -10.13
CA TRP A 74 1.78 -10.12 -11.24
C TRP A 74 1.99 -11.45 -11.96
N ASN A 75 3.25 -11.78 -12.29
CA ASN A 75 3.57 -13.05 -12.93
C ASN A 75 3.13 -14.22 -12.06
N TRP A 76 3.42 -14.19 -10.76
CA TRP A 76 2.98 -15.23 -9.84
C TRP A 76 1.45 -15.33 -9.79
N LEU A 77 0.74 -14.20 -9.67
CA LEU A 77 -0.73 -14.16 -9.60
C LEU A 77 -1.34 -14.83 -10.84
N THR A 78 -0.92 -14.43 -12.04
CA THR A 78 -1.42 -15.00 -13.30
C THR A 78 -1.07 -16.48 -13.47
N SER A 79 0.10 -16.92 -13.02
CA SER A 79 0.48 -18.34 -13.04
C SER A 79 -0.29 -19.20 -12.03
N ASN A 80 -0.98 -18.58 -11.07
CA ASN A 80 -1.73 -19.27 -10.01
C ASN A 80 -3.24 -18.98 -10.05
N GLY A 81 -3.77 -18.68 -11.24
CA GLY A 81 -5.23 -18.63 -11.47
C GLY A 81 -5.89 -17.30 -11.14
N VAL A 82 -5.14 -16.24 -10.85
CA VAL A 82 -5.72 -14.89 -10.80
C VAL A 82 -5.90 -14.37 -12.21
N GLU A 83 -7.16 -14.24 -12.62
CA GLU A 83 -7.55 -13.73 -13.93
C GLU A 83 -7.64 -12.19 -13.92
N GLY A 84 -7.43 -11.59 -15.08
CA GLY A 84 -7.55 -10.14 -15.27
C GLY A 84 -6.37 -9.49 -16.00
N GLU A 85 -6.36 -8.16 -15.95
CA GLU A 85 -5.36 -7.31 -16.59
C GLU A 85 -4.63 -6.46 -15.55
N CYS A 86 -3.31 -6.27 -15.70
CA CYS A 86 -2.58 -5.28 -14.94
C CYS A 86 -2.05 -4.17 -15.86
N VAL A 87 -2.70 -3.01 -15.79
CA VAL A 87 -2.28 -1.78 -16.47
C VAL A 87 -1.13 -1.17 -15.68
N ARG A 88 -0.01 -0.92 -16.36
CA ARG A 88 1.18 -0.29 -15.74
C ARG A 88 1.43 1.07 -16.33
N LEU A 89 1.38 2.11 -15.50
CA LEU A 89 1.55 3.49 -15.91
C LEU A 89 2.83 4.09 -15.34
N SER A 90 3.59 4.77 -16.19
CA SER A 90 4.78 5.53 -15.81
C SER A 90 4.53 7.01 -16.04
N LEU A 91 4.19 7.74 -14.99
CA LEU A 91 4.21 9.20 -14.96
C LEU A 91 5.45 9.68 -14.24
N ASN A 92 6.27 10.45 -14.94
CA ASN A 92 7.45 11.10 -14.37
C ASN A 92 7.32 12.60 -14.58
N GLU A 93 7.64 13.40 -13.55
CA GLU A 93 7.78 14.84 -13.71
C GLU A 93 8.90 15.13 -14.72
N ALA A 94 8.55 15.77 -15.85
CA ALA A 94 9.52 16.18 -16.87
C ALA A 94 10.37 17.38 -16.43
N SER A 95 9.91 18.12 -15.42
CA SER A 95 10.53 19.35 -14.92
C SER A 95 11.31 19.11 -13.62
N ARG A 96 12.02 20.14 -13.16
CA ARG A 96 12.76 20.09 -11.89
C ARG A 96 11.79 19.84 -10.72
N LYS A 97 12.03 18.75 -9.98
CA LYS A 97 11.30 18.43 -8.75
C LYS A 97 11.30 19.62 -7.79
N ARG A 98 10.10 20.12 -7.49
CA ARG A 98 9.88 21.13 -6.44
C ARG A 98 9.79 20.49 -5.06
N GLU A 99 9.32 19.25 -5.03
CA GLU A 99 9.21 18.41 -3.84
C GLU A 99 10.11 17.19 -4.00
N ASN A 100 11.06 16.99 -3.09
CA ASN A 100 11.99 15.87 -3.13
C ASN A 100 11.54 14.67 -2.28
N THR A 101 10.47 14.85 -1.49
CA THR A 101 9.83 13.77 -0.73
C THR A 101 8.78 13.02 -1.57
N THR A 102 8.34 11.87 -1.06
CA THR A 102 7.26 11.07 -1.67
C THR A 102 5.90 11.33 -1.02
N ARG A 103 5.73 12.46 -0.30
CA ARG A 103 4.57 12.72 0.57
C ARG A 103 3.24 12.87 -0.17
N THR A 104 3.27 13.27 -1.44
CA THR A 104 2.08 13.39 -2.32
C THR A 104 1.86 12.16 -3.19
N ARG A 105 2.71 11.13 -3.08
CA ARG A 105 2.69 10.00 -4.00
C ARG A 105 1.35 9.26 -3.98
N ALA A 106 0.69 9.15 -2.83
CA ALA A 106 -0.63 8.54 -2.72
C ALA A 106 -1.67 9.25 -3.62
N LEU A 107 -1.62 10.57 -3.74
CA LEU A 107 -2.53 11.34 -4.61
C LEU A 107 -2.39 10.91 -6.06
N LEU A 108 -1.15 10.72 -6.51
CA LEU A 108 -0.87 10.23 -7.87
C LEU A 108 -1.44 8.83 -8.10
N PHE A 109 -1.35 7.93 -7.12
CA PHE A 109 -1.96 6.59 -7.23
C PHE A 109 -3.49 6.67 -7.32
N TYR A 110 -4.14 7.46 -6.47
CA TYR A 110 -5.59 7.69 -6.56
C TYR A 110 -5.99 8.30 -7.90
N ALA A 111 -5.32 9.37 -8.33
CA ALA A 111 -5.62 10.04 -9.60
C ALA A 111 -5.48 9.10 -10.81
N LEU A 112 -4.43 8.26 -10.82
CA LEU A 112 -4.26 7.26 -11.87
C LEU A 112 -5.33 6.18 -11.85
N ALA A 113 -5.75 5.73 -10.66
CA ALA A 113 -6.79 4.72 -10.52
C ALA A 113 -8.15 5.24 -10.95
N VAL A 114 -8.51 6.45 -10.52
CA VAL A 114 -9.73 7.16 -10.91
C VAL A 114 -9.74 7.41 -12.41
N ALA A 115 -8.63 7.89 -12.99
CA ALA A 115 -8.54 8.09 -14.44
C ALA A 115 -8.68 6.79 -15.24
N LEU A 116 -8.15 5.67 -14.73
CA LEU A 116 -8.33 4.37 -15.38
C LEU A 116 -9.78 3.87 -15.23
N ALA A 117 -10.39 4.05 -14.06
CA ALA A 117 -11.76 3.66 -13.79
C ALA A 117 -12.73 4.43 -14.70
N ASP A 118 -12.61 5.76 -14.75
CA ASP A 118 -13.37 6.63 -15.66
C ASP A 118 -13.19 6.21 -17.12
N ALA A 119 -11.95 6.01 -17.56
CA ALA A 119 -11.66 5.57 -18.93
C ALA A 119 -12.20 4.17 -19.28
N ARG A 120 -12.52 3.35 -18.27
CA ARG A 120 -13.05 1.99 -18.42
C ARG A 120 -14.54 1.89 -18.11
N GLY A 121 -15.20 3.00 -17.75
CA GLY A 121 -16.60 3.00 -17.32
C GLY A 121 -16.84 2.23 -16.03
N ILE A 122 -15.85 2.23 -15.12
CA ILE A 122 -15.88 1.59 -13.82
C ILE A 122 -16.10 2.69 -12.76
N ASP A 123 -17.07 2.47 -11.88
CA ASP A 123 -17.49 3.41 -10.83
C ASP A 123 -16.81 3.16 -9.48
N ARG A 124 -15.85 2.21 -9.42
CA ARG A 124 -15.22 1.79 -8.17
C ARG A 124 -13.71 1.62 -8.26
N VAL A 125 -13.00 2.16 -7.26
CA VAL A 125 -11.56 1.98 -7.06
C VAL A 125 -11.33 1.34 -5.69
N GLU A 126 -10.60 0.22 -5.69
CA GLU A 126 -10.23 -0.51 -4.49
C GLU A 126 -8.76 -0.29 -4.12
N VAL A 127 -8.53 0.12 -2.88
CA VAL A 127 -7.19 0.16 -2.29
C VAL A 127 -7.01 -1.02 -1.35
N SER A 128 -6.33 -2.06 -1.82
CA SER A 128 -6.11 -3.29 -1.05
C SER A 128 -5.03 -3.16 0.02
N GLU A 129 -5.35 -2.49 1.14
CA GLU A 129 -4.45 -2.27 2.27
C GLU A 129 -5.13 -2.68 3.59
N ASN A 130 -4.42 -3.38 4.47
CA ASN A 130 -5.00 -3.73 5.78
C ASN A 130 -5.23 -2.47 6.64
N GLY A 131 -6.30 -2.50 7.42
CA GLY A 131 -6.69 -1.39 8.31
C GLY A 131 -5.67 -1.06 9.39
N PHE A 132 -5.03 -2.08 9.98
CA PHE A 132 -4.07 -1.88 11.07
C PHE A 132 -2.93 -0.94 10.67
N THR A 133 -2.30 -1.16 9.51
CA THR A 133 -1.28 -0.23 9.01
C THR A 133 -1.89 1.03 8.38
N GLY A 134 -3.12 0.98 7.90
CA GLY A 134 -3.86 2.14 7.37
C GLY A 134 -4.10 3.22 8.42
N LEU A 135 -4.40 2.84 9.66
CA LEU A 135 -4.54 3.75 10.81
C LEU A 135 -3.23 4.47 11.15
N ASN A 136 -2.08 3.90 10.79
CA ASN A 136 -0.77 4.52 10.93
C ASN A 136 -0.49 5.05 12.36
N LEU A 137 -0.73 4.21 13.38
CA LEU A 137 -0.45 4.56 14.78
C LEU A 137 1.01 4.98 14.97
N SER A 138 1.20 6.03 15.75
CA SER A 138 2.49 6.42 16.30
C SER A 138 3.06 5.28 17.14
N LEU A 139 4.27 4.83 16.77
CA LEU A 139 4.98 3.76 17.47
C LEU A 139 5.96 4.29 18.53
N GLY A 140 5.85 5.57 18.90
CA GLY A 140 6.65 6.21 19.95
C GLY A 140 7.17 7.61 19.58
N ASN A 141 7.66 8.34 20.58
CA ASN A 141 8.07 9.75 20.44
C ASN A 141 9.18 9.98 19.39
N ASP A 142 10.06 9.00 19.19
CA ASP A 142 11.17 9.07 18.22
C ASP A 142 10.71 8.87 16.77
N ARG A 143 9.43 8.53 16.57
CA ARG A 143 8.74 8.46 15.28
C ARG A 143 7.31 8.93 15.45
N GLY A 144 7.11 10.24 15.53
CA GLY A 144 5.78 10.80 15.33
C GLY A 144 5.18 10.24 14.04
N GLY A 145 3.96 9.71 14.11
CA GLY A 145 3.20 9.18 12.96
C GLY A 145 2.95 10.19 11.83
N VAL A 146 3.47 11.40 11.96
CA VAL A 146 3.57 12.48 10.97
C VAL A 146 4.65 12.18 9.90
N LEU A 147 5.65 11.34 10.20
CA LEU A 147 6.74 10.98 9.28
C LEU A 147 6.43 9.76 8.38
N SER A 148 5.28 9.12 8.56
CA SER A 148 4.78 8.02 7.72
C SER A 148 3.59 8.50 6.88
N THR A 149 3.53 8.06 5.62
CA THR A 149 2.44 8.44 4.71
C THR A 149 1.13 7.81 5.16
N ARG A 150 0.10 8.64 5.33
CA ARG A 150 -1.27 8.23 5.71
C ARG A 150 -2.12 7.96 4.47
N SER A 151 -1.63 7.12 3.57
CA SER A 151 -2.23 6.95 2.23
C SER A 151 -3.65 6.36 2.28
N THR A 152 -3.88 5.46 3.23
CA THR A 152 -5.15 4.72 3.42
C THR A 152 -5.74 4.95 4.81
N HIS A 153 -5.31 6.02 5.48
CA HIS A 153 -5.96 6.46 6.71
C HIS A 153 -7.42 6.82 6.40
N PRO A 154 -8.40 6.47 7.26
CA PRO A 154 -9.82 6.74 7.02
C PRO A 154 -10.08 8.19 6.63
N TRP A 155 -9.51 9.14 7.37
CA TRP A 155 -9.59 10.57 7.03
C TRP A 155 -9.00 10.95 5.67
N THR A 156 -7.89 10.32 5.26
CA THR A 156 -7.33 10.57 3.94
C THR A 156 -8.28 10.08 2.86
N MET A 157 -8.84 8.87 3.00
CA MET A 157 -9.78 8.33 2.03
C MET A 157 -11.05 9.17 1.95
N HIS A 158 -11.58 9.60 3.10
CA HIS A 158 -12.71 10.52 3.17
C HIS A 158 -12.44 11.85 2.44
N LEU A 159 -11.29 12.48 2.66
CA LEU A 159 -10.92 13.71 1.95
C LEU A 159 -10.74 13.48 0.44
N MET A 160 -10.21 12.32 0.05
CA MET A 160 -10.09 11.96 -1.36
C MET A 160 -11.46 11.72 -2.01
N GLN A 161 -12.39 11.05 -1.34
CA GLN A 161 -13.76 10.86 -1.84
C GLN A 161 -14.45 12.20 -2.02
N ARG A 162 -14.41 13.07 -1.00
CA ARG A 162 -14.98 14.43 -1.09
C ARG A 162 -14.41 15.23 -2.26
N LEU A 163 -13.11 15.10 -2.55
CA LEU A 163 -12.49 15.75 -3.69
C LEU A 163 -13.08 15.26 -5.03
N LEU A 164 -13.42 13.97 -5.15
CA LEU A 164 -14.08 13.42 -6.33
C LEU A 164 -15.52 13.92 -6.43
N ASP A 165 -16.26 13.90 -5.32
CA ASP A 165 -17.65 14.37 -5.25
C ASP A 165 -17.75 15.85 -5.65
N ASP A 166 -16.88 16.71 -5.08
CA ASP A 166 -16.81 18.15 -5.39
C ASP A 166 -16.39 18.41 -6.86
N ALA A 167 -15.64 17.48 -7.46
CA ALA A 167 -15.26 17.53 -8.87
C ALA A 167 -16.31 16.94 -9.83
N GLY A 168 -17.40 16.37 -9.31
CA GLY A 168 -18.43 15.70 -10.10
C GLY A 168 -17.97 14.39 -10.74
N ILE A 169 -17.01 13.69 -10.13
CA ILE A 169 -16.49 12.40 -10.59
C ILE A 169 -17.22 11.30 -9.81
N ASP A 170 -18.08 10.55 -10.50
CA ASP A 170 -18.90 9.48 -9.93
C ASP A 170 -18.12 8.16 -9.80
N ILE A 171 -17.11 8.15 -8.92
CA ILE A 171 -16.28 6.99 -8.60
C ILE A 171 -16.14 6.85 -7.08
N GLU A 172 -16.45 5.67 -6.56
CA GLU A 172 -16.32 5.30 -5.15
C GLU A 172 -14.90 4.81 -4.84
N LEU A 173 -14.28 5.37 -3.80
CA LEU A 173 -13.00 4.91 -3.25
C LEU A 173 -13.25 4.01 -2.03
N VAL A 174 -12.91 2.73 -2.14
CA VAL A 174 -13.11 1.75 -1.06
C VAL A 174 -11.80 1.07 -0.66
N ASN A 175 -11.63 0.81 0.63
CA ASN A 175 -10.64 -0.14 1.12
C ASN A 175 -11.37 -1.36 1.72
N PRO A 176 -11.52 -2.47 0.96
CA PRO A 176 -12.29 -3.62 1.42
C PRO A 176 -11.68 -4.33 2.64
N TYR A 177 -10.44 -3.99 3.02
CA TYR A 177 -9.71 -4.62 4.12
C TYR A 177 -9.44 -3.66 5.30
N GLU A 178 -10.18 -2.55 5.39
CA GLU A 178 -10.02 -1.53 6.43
C GLU A 178 -10.26 -2.04 7.87
N TRP A 179 -10.99 -3.14 8.03
CA TRP A 179 -11.28 -3.75 9.33
C TRP A 179 -10.49 -5.04 9.60
N GLN A 180 -9.49 -5.32 8.77
CA GLN A 180 -8.62 -6.48 8.90
C GLN A 180 -7.21 -6.08 9.34
N THR A 181 -6.60 -6.89 10.19
CA THR A 181 -5.15 -6.85 10.39
C THR A 181 -4.45 -7.43 9.17
N LYS A 182 -3.18 -7.09 8.96
CA LYS A 182 -2.39 -7.73 7.90
C LYS A 182 -2.31 -9.25 8.07
N GLY A 183 -2.28 -9.77 9.30
CA GLY A 183 -2.29 -11.21 9.57
C GLY A 183 -3.60 -11.88 9.15
N GLU A 184 -4.74 -11.23 9.44
CA GLU A 184 -6.06 -11.68 9.01
C GLU A 184 -6.18 -11.69 7.48
N LEU A 185 -5.74 -10.62 6.81
CA LEU A 185 -5.74 -10.49 5.36
C LEU A 185 -4.88 -11.58 4.68
N VAL A 186 -3.67 -11.80 5.21
CA VAL A 186 -2.74 -12.82 4.71
C VAL A 186 -3.32 -14.23 4.90
N ARG A 187 -3.96 -14.50 6.04
CA ARG A 187 -4.63 -15.78 6.31
C ARG A 187 -5.78 -16.01 5.34
N ALA A 188 -6.66 -15.02 5.15
CA ALA A 188 -7.77 -15.12 4.22
C ALA A 188 -7.29 -15.44 2.79
N ALA A 189 -6.23 -14.78 2.32
CA ALA A 189 -5.67 -15.05 1.00
C ALA A 189 -5.06 -16.47 0.89
N ALA A 190 -4.43 -16.96 1.96
CA ALA A 190 -3.90 -18.32 2.02
C ALA A 190 -4.99 -19.40 2.05
N ASP A 191 -6.13 -19.12 2.70
CA ASP A 191 -7.27 -20.04 2.77
C ASP A 191 -7.91 -20.23 1.38
N VAL A 192 -7.89 -19.20 0.53
CA VAL A 192 -8.45 -19.25 -0.84
C VAL A 192 -7.44 -19.79 -1.87
N CYS A 193 -6.15 -19.55 -1.68
CA CYS A 193 -5.11 -19.98 -2.63
C CYS A 193 -4.06 -20.86 -1.94
N PRO A 194 -4.11 -22.20 -2.12
CA PRO A 194 -3.16 -23.12 -1.48
C PRO A 194 -1.68 -22.84 -1.79
N ALA A 195 -1.38 -22.27 -2.96
CA ALA A 195 -0.02 -21.91 -3.37
C ALA A 195 0.47 -20.59 -2.74
N PHE A 196 -0.40 -19.81 -2.08
CA PHE A 196 -0.13 -18.44 -1.63
C PHE A 196 1.20 -18.26 -0.88
N ALA A 197 1.56 -19.21 -0.03
CA ALA A 197 2.80 -19.18 0.74
C ALA A 197 4.06 -19.11 -0.15
N GLU A 198 4.04 -19.74 -1.33
CA GLU A 198 5.13 -19.71 -2.31
C GLU A 198 5.27 -18.31 -2.95
N GLY A 199 4.16 -17.59 -3.09
CA GLY A 199 4.12 -16.25 -3.65
C GLY A 199 4.68 -15.17 -2.72
N LEU A 200 4.77 -15.42 -1.42
CA LEU A 200 5.27 -14.45 -0.43
C LEU A 200 6.62 -13.85 -0.82
N VAL A 201 7.54 -14.67 -1.35
CA VAL A 201 8.90 -14.25 -1.73
C VAL A 201 8.94 -13.24 -2.88
N THR A 202 7.85 -13.13 -3.65
CA THR A 202 7.75 -12.20 -4.78
C THR A 202 7.46 -10.77 -4.35
N THR A 203 6.83 -10.61 -3.18
CA THR A 203 6.31 -9.34 -2.66
C THR A 203 7.36 -8.51 -1.93
N LEU A 204 7.20 -7.18 -1.95
CA LEU A 204 8.10 -6.23 -1.32
C LEU A 204 7.33 -5.25 -0.42
N SER A 205 7.48 -5.41 0.90
CA SER A 205 6.87 -4.52 1.91
C SER A 205 7.86 -3.47 2.44
N CYS A 206 9.16 -3.59 2.16
CA CYS A 206 10.19 -2.75 2.76
C CYS A 206 10.10 -1.27 2.32
N ALA A 207 9.75 -0.38 3.25
CA ALA A 207 9.69 1.06 2.97
C ALA A 207 11.06 1.76 2.80
N LYS A 208 12.18 1.08 3.11
CA LYS A 208 13.51 1.71 3.13
C LYS A 208 14.25 1.64 1.79
N LEU A 209 13.99 0.59 1.00
CA LEU A 209 14.47 0.41 -0.38
C LEU A 209 15.98 0.67 -0.60
N ASP A 210 16.80 0.50 0.43
CA ASP A 210 18.24 0.83 0.45
C ASP A 210 19.13 -0.40 0.34
N GLY A 211 18.58 -1.55 -0.08
CA GLY A 211 19.30 -2.83 -0.14
C GLY A 211 20.57 -2.78 -1.00
N ARG A 212 20.59 -1.94 -2.04
CA ARG A 212 21.78 -1.70 -2.88
C ARG A 212 22.94 -0.99 -2.17
N THR A 213 22.69 -0.37 -1.01
CA THR A 213 23.71 0.42 -0.30
C THR A 213 24.64 -0.43 0.56
N TYR A 214 24.27 -1.67 0.84
CA TYR A 214 25.06 -2.61 1.62
C TYR A 214 25.91 -3.49 0.71
N LYS A 215 27.18 -3.70 1.06
CA LYS A 215 28.05 -4.64 0.34
C LYS A 215 27.48 -6.05 0.50
N GLY A 216 27.25 -6.74 -0.63
CA GLY A 216 26.57 -8.05 -0.65
C GLY A 216 25.04 -7.98 -0.50
N GLY A 217 24.45 -6.77 -0.49
CA GLY A 217 23.01 -6.56 -0.43
C GLY A 217 22.33 -6.70 -1.79
N ASN A 218 21.01 -6.86 -1.75
CA ASN A 218 20.17 -6.95 -2.95
C ASN A 218 19.01 -5.95 -2.84
N PRO A 219 18.85 -5.00 -3.79
CA PRO A 219 17.78 -4.01 -3.74
C PRO A 219 16.38 -4.63 -3.77
N ASN A 220 16.21 -5.82 -4.34
CA ASN A 220 14.92 -6.48 -4.48
C ASN A 220 14.44 -7.19 -3.20
N LEU A 221 15.24 -7.18 -2.12
CA LEU A 221 14.89 -7.88 -0.89
C LEU A 221 14.32 -6.95 0.18
N ASN A 222 13.43 -7.53 0.98
CA ASN A 222 12.94 -6.91 2.19
C ASN A 222 14.08 -6.79 3.21
N CYS A 223 14.15 -5.69 3.96
CA CYS A 223 15.26 -5.53 4.91
C CYS A 223 15.14 -6.42 6.16
N GLY A 224 13.91 -6.79 6.54
CA GLY A 224 13.62 -7.69 7.66
C GLY A 224 13.52 -7.02 9.04
N LEU A 225 13.87 -5.72 9.14
CA LEU A 225 14.00 -5.01 10.42
C LEU A 225 13.32 -3.63 10.49
N CYS A 226 12.90 -3.03 9.37
CA CYS A 226 12.08 -1.82 9.43
C CYS A 226 10.65 -2.14 9.87
N VAL A 227 9.89 -1.14 10.32
CA VAL A 227 8.48 -1.31 10.78
C VAL A 227 7.67 -2.17 9.80
N ALA A 228 7.62 -1.80 8.53
CA ALA A 228 6.87 -2.55 7.51
C ALA A 228 7.34 -4.00 7.33
N CYS A 229 8.65 -4.28 7.50
CA CYS A 229 9.18 -5.65 7.45
C CYS A 229 8.87 -6.44 8.73
N LEU A 230 8.87 -5.79 9.89
CA LEU A 230 8.51 -6.43 11.16
C LEU A 230 7.01 -6.78 11.15
N THR A 231 6.14 -5.85 10.77
CA THR A 231 4.70 -6.10 10.60
C THR A 231 4.46 -7.23 9.59
N ARG A 232 5.16 -7.22 8.44
CA ARG A 232 5.09 -8.31 7.45
C ARG A 232 5.41 -9.67 8.08
N ARG A 233 6.56 -9.80 8.76
CA ARG A 233 7.01 -11.06 9.36
C ARG A 233 6.05 -11.54 10.44
N ALA A 234 5.58 -10.63 11.30
CA ALA A 234 4.58 -10.94 12.31
C ALA A 234 3.28 -11.45 11.69
N SER A 235 2.82 -10.79 10.61
CA SER A 235 1.58 -11.14 9.93
C SER A 235 1.63 -12.50 9.23
N ILE A 236 2.75 -12.82 8.55
CA ILE A 236 2.94 -14.14 7.94
C ILE A 236 2.91 -15.23 9.02
N ARG A 237 3.56 -14.98 10.17
CA ARG A 237 3.53 -15.90 11.31
C ARG A 237 2.13 -16.03 11.92
N ALA A 238 1.41 -14.92 12.10
CA ALA A 238 0.05 -14.91 12.64
C ALA A 238 -0.95 -15.64 11.73
N ALA A 239 -0.70 -15.64 10.42
CA ALA A 239 -1.43 -16.43 9.43
C ALA A 239 -1.07 -17.93 9.45
N GLY A 240 -0.13 -18.37 10.29
CA GLY A 240 0.30 -19.77 10.36
C GLY A 240 1.19 -20.22 9.20
N LEU A 241 1.75 -19.28 8.44
CA LEU A 241 2.56 -19.57 7.25
C LEU A 241 4.06 -19.58 7.55
N GLU A 242 4.80 -20.39 6.80
CA GLU A 242 6.26 -20.38 6.81
C GLU A 242 6.80 -19.24 5.93
N ASP A 243 7.57 -18.31 6.52
CA ASP A 243 8.19 -17.22 5.77
C ASP A 243 9.54 -17.64 5.18
N LYS A 244 9.53 -18.06 3.91
CA LYS A 244 10.74 -18.42 3.15
C LYS A 244 11.42 -17.21 2.48
N THR A 245 10.97 -15.98 2.75
CA THR A 245 11.52 -14.78 2.12
C THR A 245 12.98 -14.57 2.55
N PRO A 246 13.95 -14.44 1.62
CA PRO A 246 15.29 -13.99 1.98
C PRO A 246 15.25 -12.50 2.36
N TYR A 247 15.66 -12.19 3.58
CA TYR A 247 15.75 -10.80 4.07
C TYR A 247 17.20 -10.33 4.05
N LEU A 248 17.43 -9.02 3.89
CA LEU A 248 18.78 -8.47 4.05
C LEU A 248 19.38 -8.82 5.42
N ALA A 249 18.55 -8.82 6.47
CA ALA A 249 18.97 -9.20 7.82
C ALA A 249 19.39 -10.67 7.96
N THR A 250 19.01 -11.55 7.03
CA THR A 250 19.42 -12.97 7.03
C THR A 250 20.57 -13.25 6.06
N ILE A 251 20.69 -12.49 4.96
CA ILE A 251 21.74 -12.72 3.95
C ILE A 251 23.02 -11.90 4.16
N LEU A 252 22.93 -10.75 4.84
CA LEU A 252 24.10 -9.91 5.09
C LEU A 252 24.91 -10.44 6.27
N THR A 253 26.23 -10.25 6.21
CA THR A 253 27.16 -10.65 7.27
C THR A 253 28.17 -9.52 7.57
N GLY A 254 28.87 -9.64 8.71
CA GLY A 254 29.91 -8.70 9.14
C GLY A 254 29.44 -7.24 9.15
N THR A 255 30.29 -6.33 8.68
CA THR A 255 30.05 -4.88 8.72
C THR A 255 28.76 -4.46 8.02
N SER A 256 28.34 -5.13 6.95
CA SER A 256 27.08 -4.80 6.25
C SER A 256 25.86 -5.10 7.13
N LEU A 257 25.90 -6.21 7.89
CA LEU A 257 24.83 -6.57 8.83
C LEU A 257 24.78 -5.58 10.00
N ASP A 258 25.94 -5.18 10.53
CA ASP A 258 26.03 -4.18 11.61
C ASP A 258 25.50 -2.81 11.16
N GLN A 259 25.84 -2.40 9.94
CA GLN A 259 25.29 -1.18 9.34
C GLN A 259 23.77 -1.25 9.20
N LEU A 260 23.22 -2.37 8.72
CA LEU A 260 21.77 -2.55 8.60
C LEU A 260 21.10 -2.46 9.99
N ARG A 261 21.62 -3.19 10.99
CA ARG A 261 21.10 -3.18 12.36
C ARG A 261 21.14 -1.77 12.96
N SER A 262 22.25 -1.06 12.81
CA SER A 262 22.39 0.33 13.26
C SER A 262 21.34 1.25 12.63
N ARG A 263 21.17 1.19 11.31
CA ARG A 263 20.16 1.98 10.56
C ARG A 263 18.71 1.57 10.81
N ARG A 264 18.45 0.47 11.49
CA ARG A 264 17.10 -0.05 11.80
C ARG A 264 16.81 -0.10 13.30
N GLY A 265 17.79 0.20 14.15
CA GLY A 265 17.62 0.11 15.61
C GLY A 265 16.44 0.93 16.12
N LEU A 266 16.20 2.13 15.55
CA LEU A 266 15.04 2.96 15.89
C LEU A 266 13.71 2.34 15.42
N ASP A 267 13.66 1.72 14.23
CA ASP A 267 12.47 1.00 13.77
C ASP A 267 12.11 -0.13 14.74
N VAL A 268 13.11 -0.94 15.11
CA VAL A 268 12.91 -2.09 16.00
C VAL A 268 12.44 -1.62 17.37
N ARG A 269 13.12 -0.63 17.96
CA ARG A 269 12.72 -0.10 19.28
C ARG A 269 11.30 0.47 19.27
N ALA A 270 10.93 1.23 18.22
CA ALA A 270 9.58 1.80 18.11
C ALA A 270 8.49 0.72 18.07
N VAL A 271 8.69 -0.34 17.27
CA VAL A 271 7.72 -1.47 17.27
C VAL A 271 7.65 -2.10 18.66
N MET A 272 8.80 -2.42 19.26
CA MET A 272 8.84 -3.08 20.58
C MET A 272 8.22 -2.24 21.70
N SER A 273 8.39 -0.92 21.68
CA SER A 273 7.80 -0.04 22.70
C SER A 273 6.27 0.04 22.62
N ARG A 274 5.66 -0.33 21.50
CA ARG A 274 4.21 -0.27 21.32
C ARG A 274 3.50 -1.59 21.61
N VAL A 275 4.20 -2.73 21.56
CA VAL A 275 3.60 -4.06 21.79
C VAL A 275 2.96 -4.18 23.18
N GLU A 276 3.52 -3.53 24.19
CA GLU A 276 3.03 -3.60 25.58
C GLU A 276 2.16 -2.39 25.97
N ALA A 277 1.96 -1.44 25.05
CA ALA A 277 1.21 -0.23 25.34
C ALA A 277 -0.30 -0.48 25.23
N GLU A 278 -1.07 0.11 26.15
CA GLU A 278 -2.52 0.14 26.04
C GLU A 278 -2.95 0.94 24.79
N ILE A 279 -3.96 0.42 24.11
CA ILE A 279 -4.53 1.04 22.91
C ILE A 279 -6.03 1.21 23.13
N ASP A 280 -6.44 2.46 23.07
CA ASP A 280 -7.79 2.95 23.25
C ASP A 280 -8.13 4.01 22.18
N GLU A 281 -9.32 4.59 22.27
CA GLU A 281 -9.80 5.60 21.33
C GLU A 281 -8.99 6.90 21.42
N PHE A 282 -8.52 7.27 22.61
CA PHE A 282 -7.70 8.47 22.82
C PHE A 282 -6.37 8.37 22.09
N THR A 283 -5.73 7.19 22.14
CA THR A 283 -4.55 6.90 21.32
C THR A 283 -4.80 7.20 19.84
N LEU A 284 -5.96 6.81 19.29
CA LEU A 284 -6.27 7.03 17.88
C LEU A 284 -6.45 8.53 17.61
N LEU A 285 -7.19 9.24 18.45
CA LEU A 285 -7.44 10.67 18.31
C LEU A 285 -6.15 11.50 18.39
N GLU A 286 -5.17 11.08 19.21
CA GLU A 286 -3.83 11.70 19.23
C GLU A 286 -3.10 11.56 17.88
N ASN A 287 -3.43 10.51 17.11
CA ASN A 287 -2.83 10.29 15.81
C ASN A 287 -3.46 11.16 14.72
N GLY A 288 -4.70 11.63 14.82
CA GLY A 288 -5.24 12.59 13.86
C GLY A 288 -6.76 12.59 13.77
N PRO A 289 -7.32 13.39 12.85
CA PRO A 289 -8.76 13.44 12.63
C PRO A 289 -9.27 12.15 11.99
N TYR A 290 -10.54 11.85 12.23
CA TYR A 290 -11.31 10.76 11.62
C TYR A 290 -12.64 11.31 11.10
N PRO A 291 -13.29 10.62 10.14
CA PRO A 291 -14.68 10.92 9.79
C PRO A 291 -15.61 10.81 11.01
N ASP A 292 -16.68 11.60 11.04
CA ASP A 292 -17.58 11.67 12.20
C ASP A 292 -18.28 10.33 12.51
N ASP A 293 -18.50 9.52 11.48
CA ASP A 293 -19.14 8.20 11.54
C ASP A 293 -18.15 7.03 11.67
N PHE A 294 -16.86 7.31 11.83
CA PHE A 294 -15.84 6.28 11.94
C PHE A 294 -15.84 5.60 13.31
N ASP A 295 -15.94 4.27 13.33
CA ASP A 295 -15.98 3.47 14.57
C ASP A 295 -14.58 3.37 15.23
N LEU A 296 -14.28 4.32 16.13
CA LEU A 296 -13.02 4.36 16.87
C LEU A 296 -12.85 3.18 17.82
N SER A 297 -13.94 2.66 18.39
CA SER A 297 -13.88 1.50 19.29
C SER A 297 -13.46 0.24 18.52
N ALA A 298 -14.05 0.01 17.33
CA ALA A 298 -13.65 -1.06 16.43
C ALA A 298 -12.21 -0.88 15.91
N ALA A 299 -11.78 0.36 15.65
CA ALA A 299 -10.42 0.66 15.24
C ALA A 299 -9.40 0.39 16.35
N ALA A 300 -9.73 0.70 17.61
CA ALA A 300 -8.87 0.40 18.75
C ALA A 300 -8.75 -1.12 18.94
N GLU A 301 -9.86 -1.86 18.77
CA GLU A 301 -9.84 -3.32 18.78
C GLU A 301 -9.00 -3.90 17.64
N LEU A 302 -9.14 -3.39 16.42
CA LEU A 302 -8.30 -3.76 15.28
C LEU A 302 -6.81 -3.58 15.60
N CYS A 303 -6.45 -2.50 16.28
CA CYS A 303 -5.08 -2.29 16.74
C CYS A 303 -4.62 -3.31 17.76
N ARG A 304 -5.45 -3.63 18.77
CA ARG A 304 -5.15 -4.67 19.74
C ARG A 304 -4.93 -6.03 19.06
N ARG A 305 -5.79 -6.42 18.13
CA ARG A 305 -5.60 -7.64 17.32
C ARG A 305 -4.33 -7.59 16.47
N GLY A 306 -3.95 -6.41 15.96
CA GLY A 306 -2.76 -6.24 15.13
C GLY A 306 -1.44 -6.34 15.88
N PHE A 307 -1.42 -6.06 17.19
CA PHE A 307 -0.24 -6.18 18.05
C PHE A 307 -0.15 -7.52 18.81
N ALA A 308 -1.26 -8.26 18.93
CA ALA A 308 -1.31 -9.59 19.53
C ALA A 308 -0.54 -10.65 18.71
#